data_AF-A0A4Y9QAD5-F1
#
_entry.id   AF-A0A4Y9QAD5-F1
#
_cell.length_a   1.000
_cell.length_b   1.000
_cell.length_c   1.000
_cell.angle_alpha   90.00
_cell.angle_beta   90.00
_cell.angle_gamma   90.00
#
_symmetry.space_group_name_H-M   'P 1'
#
loop_
_entity.id
_entity.type
_entity.pdbx_description
1 polymer ?
#
loop_
_entity_poly.entity_id
_entity_poly.type
_entity_poly.pdbx_seq_one_letter_code
_entity_poly.pdbx_strand_id
1 'polypeptide(L)'
;MALIYPVLADSPEPEEGSTPDVAELAADLSDQWLVEVAVGEDGDDACFGPLAAGMAWDLAVEIVDKRPEWTVSVVPLYIAEPADQIIALFEED
;
A
#
# COMPACT_ATOMS: atom_id res chain seq x y z
N MET A 1 3.14 1.78 15.06
CA MET A 1 4.20 1.55 14.07
C MET A 1 3.66 1.84 12.67
N ALA A 2 4.49 1.81 11.63
CA ALA A 2 4.16 2.37 10.32
C ALA A 2 3.40 1.38 9.43
N LEU A 3 2.09 1.61 9.30
CA LEU A 3 1.32 1.17 8.16
C LEU A 3 1.59 2.17 7.02
N ILE A 4 2.06 1.67 5.87
CA ILE A 4 2.37 2.50 4.70
C ILE A 4 1.31 2.22 3.63
N TYR A 5 0.67 3.26 3.12
CA TYR A 5 -0.36 3.14 2.11
C TYR A 5 -0.46 4.41 1.25
N PRO A 6 -0.84 4.30 -0.03
CA PRO A 6 -1.05 5.46 -0.87
C PRO A 6 -2.30 6.22 -0.43
N VAL A 7 -2.18 7.54 -0.35
CA VAL A 7 -3.27 8.47 -0.12
C VAL A 7 -3.69 9.14 -1.42
N LEU A 8 -4.96 9.52 -1.52
CA LEU A 8 -5.47 10.29 -2.65
C LEU A 8 -4.72 11.62 -2.74
N ALA A 9 -4.25 11.99 -3.93
CA ALA A 9 -3.46 13.22 -4.13
C ALA A 9 -4.23 14.51 -3.76
N ASP A 10 -5.57 14.48 -3.86
CA ASP A 10 -6.46 15.59 -3.49
C ASP A 10 -6.98 15.52 -2.04
N SER A 11 -6.63 14.46 -1.29
CA SER A 11 -6.95 14.39 0.13
C SER A 11 -5.95 15.21 0.95
N PRO A 12 -6.40 15.87 2.03
CA PRO A 12 -5.47 16.49 2.97
C PRO A 12 -4.50 15.41 3.50
N GLU A 13 -3.21 15.76 3.61
CA GLU A 13 -2.23 14.87 4.23
C GLU A 13 -2.71 14.51 5.66
N PRO A 14 -2.67 13.22 6.03
CA PRO A 14 -3.10 12.80 7.36
C PRO A 14 -2.20 13.45 8.42
N GLU A 15 -2.81 14.00 9.48
CA GLU A 15 -2.04 14.60 10.58
C GLU A 15 -1.16 13.53 11.24
N GLU A 16 0.08 13.88 11.58
CA GLU A 16 1.01 12.98 12.26
C GLU A 16 0.38 12.40 13.55
N GLY A 17 0.21 11.08 13.57
CA GLY A 17 -0.39 10.35 14.70
C GLY A 17 -1.89 10.12 14.62
N SER A 18 -2.56 10.52 13.52
CA SER A 18 -3.93 10.12 13.23
C SER A 18 -4.06 8.61 13.08
N THR A 19 -5.21 8.06 13.50
CA THR A 19 -5.54 6.66 13.27
C THR A 19 -5.77 6.42 11.77
N PRO A 20 -5.14 5.41 11.16
CA PRO A 20 -5.35 5.12 9.74
C PRO A 20 -6.83 4.88 9.42
N ASP A 21 -7.35 5.47 8.34
CA ASP A 21 -8.71 5.25 7.83
C ASP A 21 -8.70 4.71 6.40
N VAL A 22 -9.52 3.69 6.12
CA VAL A 22 -9.69 3.13 4.77
C VAL A 22 -10.19 4.17 3.77
N ALA A 23 -10.87 5.22 4.22
CA ALA A 23 -11.32 6.32 3.36
C ALA A 23 -10.15 7.15 2.79
N GLU A 24 -8.99 7.11 3.43
CA GLU A 24 -7.77 7.79 2.95
C GLU A 24 -7.03 6.95 1.91
N LEU A 25 -7.28 5.64 1.86
CA LEU A 25 -6.69 4.74 0.87
C LEU A 25 -7.15 5.15 -0.55
N ALA A 26 -6.19 5.35 -1.44
CA ALA A 26 -6.44 5.72 -2.83
C ALA A 26 -6.97 4.54 -3.67
N ALA A 27 -8.19 4.06 -3.36
CA ALA A 27 -8.83 2.91 -3.98
C ALA A 27 -9.08 3.07 -5.50
N ASP A 28 -8.99 4.29 -6.03
CA ASP A 28 -9.07 4.60 -7.47
C ASP A 28 -7.77 4.27 -8.23
N LEU A 29 -6.64 4.08 -7.54
CA LEU A 29 -5.37 3.71 -8.17
C LEU A 29 -5.40 2.30 -8.77
N SER A 30 -6.16 1.39 -8.18
CA SER A 30 -6.31 0.02 -8.70
C SER A 30 -7.52 -0.70 -8.11
N ASP A 31 -8.09 -1.64 -8.87
CA ASP A 31 -9.05 -2.62 -8.38
C ASP A 31 -8.39 -3.78 -7.60
N GLN A 32 -7.07 -3.96 -7.76
CA GLN A 32 -6.31 -5.05 -7.16
C GLN A 32 -5.14 -4.51 -6.33
N TRP A 33 -4.92 -5.14 -5.18
CA TRP A 33 -3.98 -4.66 -4.16
C TRP A 33 -3.13 -5.80 -3.63
N LEU A 34 -1.94 -5.42 -3.14
CA LEU A 34 -0.96 -6.29 -2.50
C LEU A 34 -0.70 -5.78 -1.09
N VAL A 35 -0.58 -6.67 -0.12
CA VAL A 35 -0.08 -6.35 1.22
C VAL A 35 1.32 -6.94 1.34
N GLU A 36 2.31 -6.08 1.53
CA GLU A 36 3.70 -6.47 1.75
C GLU A 36 4.01 -6.38 3.24
N VAL A 37 4.66 -7.41 3.77
CA VAL A 37 5.05 -7.51 5.18
C VAL A 37 6.55 -7.73 5.24
N ALA A 38 7.26 -6.79 5.86
CA ALA A 38 8.69 -6.87 6.08
C ALA A 38 9.00 -7.07 7.57
N VAL A 39 9.72 -8.14 7.89
CA VAL A 39 10.02 -8.59 9.26
C VAL A 39 11.41 -8.12 9.70
N GLY A 40 11.67 -6.81 9.66
CA GLY A 40 12.96 -6.22 10.05
C GLY A 40 14.12 -6.48 9.05
N GLU A 41 15.33 -6.02 9.37
CA GLU A 41 16.48 -6.00 8.44
C GLU A 41 16.99 -7.38 7.96
N ASP A 42 16.77 -8.43 8.76
CA ASP A 42 17.19 -9.81 8.44
C ASP A 42 16.00 -10.76 8.22
N GLY A 43 14.77 -10.22 8.16
CA GLY A 43 13.56 -11.02 8.00
C GLY A 43 13.23 -11.31 6.54
N ASP A 44 12.45 -12.37 6.32
CA ASP A 44 11.85 -12.62 5.01
C ASP A 44 10.69 -11.63 4.77
N ASP A 45 10.68 -11.03 3.59
CA ASP A 45 9.54 -10.25 3.10
C ASP A 45 8.50 -11.16 2.47
N ALA A 46 7.22 -10.89 2.74
CA ALA A 46 6.11 -11.65 2.18
C ALA A 46 5.06 -10.73 1.56
N CYS A 47 4.60 -11.09 0.36
CA CYS A 47 3.58 -10.36 -0.38
C CYS A 47 2.30 -11.17 -0.48
N PHE A 48 1.16 -10.56 -0.15
CA PHE A 48 -0.16 -11.19 -0.12
C PHE A 48 -1.12 -10.46 -1.06
N GLY A 49 -1.57 -11.15 -2.12
CA GLY A 49 -2.50 -10.61 -3.09
C GLY A 49 -2.66 -11.51 -4.33
N PRO A 50 -3.48 -11.09 -5.31
CA PRO A 50 -4.25 -9.85 -5.34
C PRO A 50 -5.45 -9.86 -4.39
N LEU A 51 -5.72 -8.72 -3.74
CA LEU A 51 -6.86 -8.47 -2.85
C LEU A 51 -7.68 -7.27 -3.35
N ALA A 52 -8.95 -7.18 -2.95
CA ALA A 52 -9.70 -5.93 -3.07
C ALA A 52 -9.18 -4.89 -2.06
N ALA A 53 -9.31 -3.59 -2.36
CA ALA A 53 -8.79 -2.49 -1.53
C ALA A 53 -9.14 -2.63 -0.03
N GLY A 54 -10.43 -2.81 0.29
CA GLY A 54 -10.86 -2.97 1.68
C GLY A 54 -10.31 -4.23 2.36
N MET A 55 -10.16 -5.34 1.63
CA MET A 55 -9.56 -6.55 2.20
C MET A 55 -8.06 -6.39 2.48
N ALA A 56 -7.35 -5.70 1.59
CA ALA A 56 -5.94 -5.37 1.80
C ALA A 56 -5.77 -4.47 3.04
N TRP A 57 -6.65 -3.47 3.17
CA TRP A 57 -6.69 -2.59 4.33
C TRP A 57 -6.93 -3.33 5.64
N ASP A 58 -8.02 -4.10 5.71
CA ASP A 58 -8.40 -4.84 6.91
C ASP A 58 -7.29 -5.80 7.35
N LEU A 59 -6.67 -6.50 6.40
CA LEU A 59 -5.54 -7.40 6.66
C LEU A 59 -4.33 -6.63 7.21
N ALA A 60 -4.00 -5.49 6.61
CA ALA A 60 -2.84 -4.71 7.01
C ALA A 60 -2.99 -4.13 8.42
N VAL A 61 -4.17 -3.60 8.75
CA VAL A 61 -4.51 -3.13 10.10
C VAL A 61 -4.43 -4.29 11.10
N GLU A 62 -5.00 -5.45 10.77
CA GLU A 62 -4.96 -6.63 11.64
C GLU A 62 -3.53 -7.12 11.92
N ILE A 63 -2.64 -7.06 10.92
CA ILE A 63 -1.23 -7.42 11.09
C ILE A 63 -0.53 -6.41 12.00
N VAL A 64 -0.70 -5.11 11.74
CA VAL A 64 -0.07 -4.05 12.56
C VAL A 64 -0.54 -4.12 14.01
N ASP A 65 -1.82 -4.41 14.26
CA ASP A 65 -2.34 -4.59 15.61
C ASP A 65 -1.72 -5.79 16.34
N LYS A 66 -1.47 -6.89 15.63
CA LYS A 66 -0.90 -8.12 16.22
C LYS A 66 0.62 -8.09 16.31
N ARG A 67 1.28 -7.41 15.38
CA ARG A 67 2.73 -7.33 15.20
C ARG A 67 3.12 -5.88 14.91
N PRO A 68 3.03 -5.01 15.93
CA PRO A 68 3.39 -3.62 15.79
C PRO A 68 4.90 -3.42 15.65
N GLU A 69 5.70 -4.47 15.50
CA GLU A 69 7.13 -4.46 15.17
C GLU A 69 7.43 -4.81 13.69
N TRP A 70 6.43 -5.19 12.88
CA TRP A 70 6.58 -5.46 11.44
C TRP A 70 6.12 -4.30 10.55
N THR A 71 6.88 -3.99 9.50
CA THR A 71 6.48 -2.97 8.54
C THR A 71 5.47 -3.59 7.58
N VAL A 72 4.32 -2.92 7.42
CA VAL A 72 3.26 -3.38 6.52
C VAL A 72 2.95 -2.30 5.50
N SER A 73 3.01 -2.65 4.23
CA SER A 73 2.74 -1.75 3.10
C SER A 73 1.56 -2.26 2.29
N VAL A 74 0.61 -1.38 2.00
CA VAL A 74 -0.53 -1.63 1.10
C VAL A 74 -0.21 -0.99 -0.24
N VAL A 75 -0.09 -1.80 -1.30
CA VAL A 75 0.42 -1.38 -2.62
C VAL A 75 -0.62 -1.67 -3.70
N PRO A 76 -0.95 -0.71 -4.58
CA PRO A 76 -1.85 -0.94 -5.70
C PRO A 76 -1.14 -1.78 -6.78
N LEU A 77 -1.85 -2.76 -7.34
CA LEU A 77 -1.38 -3.52 -8.49
C LEU A 77 -1.89 -2.86 -9.76
N TYR A 78 -1.03 -2.12 -10.44
CA TYR A 78 -1.38 -1.52 -11.73
C TYR A 78 -1.56 -2.60 -12.79
N ILE A 79 -2.52 -2.38 -13.69
CA ILE A 79 -2.66 -3.21 -14.88
C ILE A 79 -1.38 -3.05 -15.71
N ALA A 80 -0.83 -4.16 -16.19
CA ALA A 80 0.37 -4.13 -17.02
C ALA A 80 0.12 -3.27 -18.27
N GLU A 81 0.84 -2.15 -18.37
CA GLU A 81 0.87 -1.32 -19.57
C GLU A 81 1.97 -1.78 -20.54
N PRO A 82 1.90 -1.42 -21.83
CA PRO A 82 2.99 -1.66 -22.76
C PRO A 82 4.30 -1.06 -22.23
N ALA A 83 5.42 -1.80 -22.38
CA ALA A 83 6.71 -1.41 -21.83
C ALA A 83 7.13 0.02 -22.23
N ASP A 84 6.88 0.42 -23.48
CA ASP A 84 7.19 1.77 -23.97
C ASP A 84 6.44 2.88 -23.21
N GLN A 85 5.20 2.62 -22.77
CA GLN A 85 4.43 3.59 -21.97
C GLN A 85 4.99 3.69 -20.56
N ILE A 86 5.33 2.55 -19.94
CA ILE A 86 5.96 2.53 -18.62
C ILE A 86 7.28 3.30 -18.64
N ILE A 87 8.11 3.09 -19.67
CA ILE A 87 9.39 3.78 -19.82
C ILE A 87 9.17 5.29 -19.97
N ALA A 88 8.20 5.71 -20.80
CA ALA A 88 7.90 7.13 -21.02
C ALA A 88 7.57 7.88 -19.73
N LEU A 89 6.88 7.25 -18.75
CA LEU A 89 6.57 7.85 -17.45
C LEU A 89 7.81 8.31 -16.66
N PHE A 90 8.98 7.71 -16.90
CA PHE A 90 10.23 8.05 -16.23
C PHE A 90 11.21 8.84 -17.11
N GLU A 91 10.92 8.98 -18.41
CA GLU A 91 11.74 9.73 -19.37
C GLU A 91 11.18 11.13 -19.68
N GLU A 92 9.91 11.40 -19.37
CA GLU A 92 9.33 12.74 -19.45
C GLU A 92 9.74 13.59 -18.23
N ASP A 93 10.85 14.35 -18.39
CA ASP A 93 11.35 15.41 -17.49
C ASP A 93 10.87 16.81 -17.97
#